data_AF-R6WRM2-F1
#
_entry.id   AF-R6WRM2-F1
#
_cell.length_a   1.000
_cell.length_b   1.000
_cell.length_c   1.000
_cell.angle_alpha   90.00
_cell.angle_beta   90.00
_cell.angle_gamma   90.00
#
_symmetry.space_group_name_H-M   'P 1'
#
loop_
_entity.id
_entity.type
_entity.pdbx_description
1 polymer ?
#
loop_
_entity_poly.entity_id
_entity_poly.type
_entity_poly.pdbx_seq_one_letter_code
_entity_poly.pdbx_strand_id
1 'polypeptide(L)' 'MLDYVKDRKPRLTLSVYQKNENAIRFYQRENFVIEAEDVDHETDEKEYKMVWEDGLHSLE' A
#
# COMPACT_ATOMS: atom_id res chain seq x y z
N MET A 1 -10.56 1.06 -10.73
CA MET A 1 -9.99 2.44 -10.79
C MET A 1 -8.50 2.41 -10.49
N LEU A 2 -8.03 1.59 -9.54
CA LEU A 2 -6.62 1.29 -9.35
C LEU A 2 -6.00 0.52 -10.53
N ASP A 3 -6.79 -0.33 -11.18
CA ASP A 3 -6.45 -1.06 -12.43
C ASP A 3 -5.90 -0.11 -13.50
N TYR A 4 -6.48 1.09 -13.55
CA TYR A 4 -6.01 2.30 -14.21
C TYR A 4 -4.49 2.45 -14.23
N VAL A 5 -4.00 2.55 -13.01
CA VAL A 5 -2.65 2.96 -12.70
C VAL A 5 -1.74 1.74 -12.66
N LYS A 6 -2.27 0.59 -12.21
CA LYS A 6 -1.60 -0.71 -12.20
C LYS A 6 -1.16 -1.14 -13.61
N ASP A 7 -1.98 -0.90 -14.62
CA ASP A 7 -1.66 -1.18 -16.04
C ASP A 7 -0.49 -0.32 -16.58
N ARG A 8 -0.31 0.89 -16.05
CA ARG A 8 0.65 1.87 -16.55
C ARG A 8 1.92 1.99 -15.72
N LYS A 9 1.90 1.55 -14.47
CA LYS A 9 2.99 1.66 -13.52
C LYS A 9 3.28 0.27 -12.96
N PRO A 10 4.50 -0.26 -13.16
CA PRO A 10 4.86 -1.59 -12.65
C PRO A 10 4.89 -1.65 -11.12
N ARG A 11 4.96 -0.49 -10.45
CA ARG A 11 4.98 -0.34 -9.00
C ARG A 11 4.12 0.84 -8.56
N LEU A 12 3.33 0.62 -7.53
CA LEU A 12 2.52 1.61 -6.83
C LEU A 12 2.89 1.62 -5.36
N THR A 13 3.14 2.80 -4.80
CA THR A 13 3.42 2.97 -3.38
C THR A 13 2.44 3.98 -2.81
N LEU A 14 1.89 3.70 -1.62
CA LEU A 14 1.00 4.58 -0.90
C LEU A 14 1.23 4.49 0.61
N SER A 15 0.95 5.57 1.31
CA SER A 15 0.93 5.63 2.77
C SER A 15 -0.50 5.58 3.27
N VAL A 16 -0.78 4.72 4.24
CA VAL A 16 -2.09 4.62 4.89
C VAL A 16 -1.94 4.68 6.40
N TYR A 17 -2.68 5.57 7.05
CA TYR A 17 -2.66 5.64 8.52
C TYR A 17 -3.09 4.31 9.14
N GLN A 18 -2.34 3.85 10.14
CA GLN A 18 -2.61 2.59 10.84
C GLN A 18 -4.01 2.57 11.48
N LYS A 19 -4.50 3.73 11.94
CA LYS A 19 -5.86 3.88 12.49
C LYS A 19 -6.97 3.59 11.49
N ASN A 20 -6.69 3.69 10.18
CA ASN A 20 -7.68 3.47 9.13
C ASN A 20 -7.66 2.01 8.66
N GLU A 21 -8.06 1.11 9.56
CA GLU A 21 -8.11 -0.34 9.30
C GLU A 21 -8.93 -0.70 8.05
N ASN A 22 -9.97 0.07 7.74
CA ASN A 22 -10.78 -0.13 6.55
C ASN A 22 -9.97 0.09 5.26
N ALA A 23 -9.14 1.14 5.22
CA ALA A 23 -8.26 1.40 4.09
C ALA A 23 -7.17 0.33 3.97
N ILE A 24 -6.57 -0.08 5.10
CA ILE A 24 -5.56 -1.15 5.12
C ILE A 24 -6.13 -2.45 4.54
N ARG A 25 -7.30 -2.88 5.02
CA ARG A 25 -7.98 -4.08 4.52
C ARG A 25 -8.34 -3.96 3.04
N PHE A 26 -8.73 -2.77 2.58
CA PHE A 26 -9.00 -2.52 1.17
C PHE A 26 -7.74 -2.71 0.31
N TYR A 27 -6.62 -2.10 0.71
CA TYR A 27 -5.36 -2.23 -0.04
C TYR A 27 -4.77 -3.65 0.02
N GLN A 28 -4.88 -4.34 1.15
CA GLN A 28 -4.47 -5.75 1.26
C GLN A 28 -5.26 -6.65 0.30
N ARG A 29 -6.57 -6.43 0.14
CA ARG A 29 -7.40 -7.16 -0.85
C ARG A 29 -6.99 -6.87 -2.29
N GLU A 30 -6.46 -5.67 -2.53
CA GLU A 30 -5.93 -5.23 -3.82
C GLU A 30 -4.49 -5.73 -4.08
N ASN A 31 -3.98 -6.64 -3.24
CA ASN A 31 -2.62 -7.20 -3.26
C ASN A 31 -1.51 -6.20 -2.94
N PHE A 32 -1.82 -5.10 -2.24
CA PHE A 32 -0.78 -4.27 -1.66
C PHE A 32 -0.21 -4.96 -0.42
N VAL A 33 1.11 -4.97 -0.30
CA VAL A 33 1.84 -5.48 0.85
C VAL A 33 2.42 -4.33 1.66
N ILE A 34 2.56 -4.50 2.97
CA ILE A 34 3.20 -3.50 3.82
C ILE A 34 4.72 -3.63 3.62
N GLU A 35 5.34 -2.59 3.08
CA GLU A 35 6.79 -2.47 2.90
C GLU A 35 7.47 -1.96 4.18
N ALA A 36 6.85 -0.97 4.83
CA ALA A 36 7.38 -0.36 6.04
C ALA A 36 6.25 0.23 6.90
N GLU A 37 6.53 0.43 8.18
CA GLU A 37 5.76 1.30 9.06
C GLU A 37 6.56 2.56 9.33
N ASP A 38 5.90 3.71 9.28
CA ASP A 38 6.49 5.02 9.56
C ASP A 38 5.61 5.76 10.57
N VAL A 39 6.16 6.81 11.18
CA VAL A 39 5.42 7.65 12.11
C VAL A 39 5.47 9.05 11.55
N ASP A 40 4.30 9.57 11.18
CA ASP A 40 4.17 10.94 10.74
C ASP A 40 4.50 11.86 11.92
N HIS A 41 5.71 12.40 11.93
CA HIS A 41 6.20 13.26 13.01
C HIS A 41 5.47 14.61 13.09
N GLU A 42 4.67 14.98 12.08
CA GLU A 42 3.85 16.19 12.11
C GLU A 42 2.57 15.99 12.94
N THR A 43 2.03 14.76 12.96
CA THR A 43 0.77 14.42 13.65
C THR A 43 0.93 13.38 14.77
N ASP A 44 2.14 12.82 14.94
CA ASP A 44 2.47 11.66 15.78
C ASP A 44 1.65 10.40 15.42
N GLU A 45 1.14 10.32 14.19
CA GLU A 45 0.30 9.23 13.74
C GLU A 45 1.10 8.17 12.98
N LYS A 46 0.89 6.90 13.33
CA LYS A 46 1.52 5.81 12.60
C LYS A 46 0.89 5.63 11.22
N GLU A 47 1.73 5.42 10.21
CA GLU A 47 1.33 5.06 8.86
C GLU A 47 2.02 3.77 8.40
N TYR A 48 1.35 3.01 7.53
CA TYR A 48 1.93 1.92 6.79
C TYR A 48 2.24 2.39 5.37
N LYS A 49 3.47 2.19 4.96
CA LYS A 49 3.88 2.28 3.57
C LYS A 49 3.55 0.97 2.88
N MET A 50 2.54 1.00 2.03
CA MET A 50 2.09 -0.14 1.27
C MET A 50 2.56 -0.05 -0.18
N VAL A 51 2.97 -1.18 -0.74
CA VAL A 51 3.45 -1.29 -2.11
C VAL A 51 2.69 -2.39 -2.87
N TRP A 52 2.39 -2.12 -4.13
CA TRP A 52 1.86 -3.09 -5.09
C TRP A 52 2.81 -3.14 -6.28
N GLU A 53 3.21 -4.34 -6.67
CA GLU A 53 4.09 -4.58 -7.82
C GLU A 53 3.48 -5.69 -8.67
N ASP A 54 3.30 -5.43 -9.97
CA ASP A 54 2.69 -6.36 -10.93
C ASP A 54 3.43 -7.72 -10.97
N GLY A 55 4.76 -7.67 -10.84
CA GLY A 55 5.63 -8.84 -10.92
C GLY A 55 5.78 -9.65 -9.61
N LEU A 56 5.25 -9.19 -8.47
CA LEU A 56 5.45 -9.91 -7.20
C LEU A 56 4.69 -11.24 -7.13
N HIS A 57 3.70 -11.45 -8.02
CA HIS A 57 2.99 -12.72 -8.18
C HIS A 57 3.80 -13.81 -8.91
N SER A 58 4.98 -13.49 -9.46
CA SER A 58 5.75 -14.45 -10.29
C SER A 58 6.80 -15.27 -9.52
N LEU A 59 6.83 -15.19 -8.18
CA LEU A 59 7.63 -16.08 -7.34
C LEU A 59 6.74 -17.15 -6.67
N GLU A 60 6.23 -18.08 -7.47
CA GLU A 60 5.82 -19.42 -7.02
C GLU A 60 6.44 -20.50 -7.94
#